data_AF-A0A349EL91-F1
#
_entry.id   AF-A0A349EL91-F1
#
_cell.length_a   1.000
_cell.length_b   1.000
_cell.length_c   1.000
_cell.angle_alpha   90.00
_cell.angle_beta   90.00
_cell.angle_gamma   90.00
#
_symmetry.space_group_name_H-M   'P 1'
#
loop_
_entity.id
_entity.type
_entity.pdbx_description
1 polymer ?
#
loop_
_entity_poly.entity_id
_entity_poly.type
_entity_poly.pdbx_seq_one_letter_code
_entity_poly.pdbx_strand_id
1 'polypeptide(L)'
;GPEKLLQRVRALTEFRIDAIHLTYCVKALCPFREKYKQALEEAFPKIRVVIGTHKERISADEFRERVKKLFCQPKKTMIDLILDKD
;
A
#
# COMPACT_ATOMS: atom_id res chain seq x y z
N GLY A 1 0.56 15.46 0.49
CA GLY A 1 -0.79 15.26 1.04
C GLY A 1 -1.63 14.40 0.10
N PRO A 2 -2.90 14.13 0.45
CA PRO A 2 -3.86 13.38 -0.37
C PRO A 2 -4.11 13.97 -1.76
N GLU A 3 -3.94 15.29 -1.92
CA GLU A 3 -4.08 15.96 -3.23
C GLU A 3 -3.15 15.42 -4.32
N LYS A 4 -1.92 15.00 -3.96
CA LYS A 4 -0.98 14.40 -4.94
C LYS A 4 -1.52 13.08 -5.51
N LEU A 5 -2.27 12.32 -4.71
CA LEU A 5 -2.93 11.10 -5.17
C LEU A 5 -4.08 11.46 -6.10
N LEU A 6 -4.93 12.42 -5.70
CA LEU A 6 -6.07 12.87 -6.49
C LEU A 6 -5.66 13.36 -7.88
N GLN A 7 -4.61 14.17 -7.98
CA GLN A 7 -4.11 14.64 -9.28
C GLN A 7 -3.70 13.49 -10.21
N ARG A 8 -3.04 12.45 -9.67
CA ARG A 8 -2.63 11.28 -10.46
C ARG A 8 -3.81 10.39 -10.84
N VAL A 9 -4.79 10.26 -9.95
CA VAL A 9 -5.99 9.47 -10.20
C VAL A 9 -6.90 10.16 -11.22
N ARG A 10 -6.93 11.50 -11.27
CA ARG A 10 -7.74 12.26 -12.23
C ARG A 10 -7.44 11.87 -13.68
N ALA A 11 -6.15 11.73 -14.03
CA ALA A 11 -5.76 11.23 -15.35
C ALA A 11 -6.27 9.81 -15.62
N LEU A 12 -6.34 8.94 -14.61
CA LEU A 12 -6.90 7.59 -14.74
C LEU A 12 -8.43 7.60 -14.90
N THR A 13 -9.13 8.58 -14.30
CA THR A 13 -10.59 8.69 -14.43
C THR A 13 -11.05 9.10 -15.82
N GLU A 14 -10.20 9.77 -16.61
CA GLU A 14 -10.50 10.13 -18.00
C GLU A 14 -10.69 8.88 -18.89
N PHE A 15 -10.09 7.76 -18.51
CA PHE A 15 -10.24 6.47 -19.20
C PHE A 15 -11.55 5.73 -18.88
N ARG A 16 -12.51 6.38 -18.19
CA ARG A 16 -13.81 5.82 -17.82
C ARG A 16 -13.71 4.49 -17.07
N ILE A 17 -12.83 4.42 -16.10
CA ILE A 17 -12.67 3.26 -15.23
C ILE A 17 -13.89 3.08 -14.31
N ASP A 18 -14.29 1.83 -14.07
CA ASP A 18 -15.42 1.51 -13.19
C ASP A 18 -15.01 1.43 -11.70
N ALA A 19 -13.77 1.03 -11.42
CA ALA A 19 -13.28 0.81 -10.06
C ALA A 19 -11.80 1.13 -9.88
N ILE A 20 -11.46 1.60 -8.68
CA ILE A 20 -10.08 1.80 -8.23
C ILE A 20 -9.82 0.84 -7.07
N HIS A 21 -8.92 -0.10 -7.28
CA HIS A 21 -8.48 -1.03 -6.24
C HIS A 21 -7.22 -0.52 -5.55
N LEU A 22 -7.32 -0.24 -4.26
CA LEU A 22 -6.16 0.08 -3.45
C LEU A 22 -5.38 -1.20 -3.13
N THR A 23 -4.08 -1.15 -3.37
CA THR A 23 -3.17 -2.27 -3.12
C THR A 23 -3.10 -2.61 -1.64
N TYR A 24 -2.72 -3.86 -1.34
CA TYR A 24 -2.65 -4.35 0.04
C TYR A 24 -1.71 -3.54 0.92
N CYS A 25 -0.60 -3.01 0.39
CA CYS A 25 0.29 -2.14 1.15
C CYS A 25 -0.40 -0.85 1.63
N VAL A 26 -1.32 -0.28 0.85
CA VAL A 26 -2.12 0.87 1.27
C VAL A 26 -3.11 0.47 2.38
N LYS A 27 -3.72 -0.72 2.26
CA LYS A 27 -4.60 -1.25 3.31
C LYS A 27 -3.85 -1.51 4.62
N ALA A 28 -2.70 -2.20 4.56
CA ALA A 28 -2.01 -2.71 5.74
C ALA A 28 -1.04 -1.71 6.39
N LEU A 29 -0.38 -0.86 5.61
CA LEU A 29 0.71 0.00 6.11
C LEU A 29 0.34 1.48 6.14
N CYS A 30 -0.59 1.95 5.29
CA CYS A 30 -0.82 3.38 5.16
C CYS A 30 -1.70 3.91 6.30
N PRO A 31 -1.21 4.87 7.12
CA PRO A 31 -2.03 5.49 8.16
C PRO A 31 -3.10 6.43 7.60
N PHE A 32 -3.00 6.82 6.32
CA PHE A 32 -3.90 7.76 5.67
C PHE A 32 -4.92 7.09 4.74
N ARG A 33 -5.04 5.76 4.76
CA ARG A 33 -5.91 5.02 3.84
C ARG A 33 -7.36 5.52 3.83
N GLU A 34 -7.91 5.88 5.00
CA GLU A 34 -9.28 6.39 5.12
C GLU A 34 -9.42 7.78 4.48
N LYS A 35 -8.41 8.65 4.66
CA LYS A 35 -8.41 9.98 4.03
C LYS A 35 -8.34 9.87 2.51
N TYR A 36 -7.59 8.90 1.99
CA TYR A 36 -7.55 8.65 0.54
C TYR A 36 -8.88 8.10 0.03
N LYS A 37 -9.50 7.17 0.75
CA LYS A 37 -10.80 6.62 0.40
C LYS A 37 -11.86 7.73 0.33
N GLN A 38 -11.99 8.53 1.39
CA GLN A 38 -12.93 9.64 1.46
C GLN A 38 -12.72 10.65 0.33
N ALA A 39 -11.47 11.09 0.14
CA ALA A 39 -11.16 12.05 -0.91
C ALA A 39 -11.48 11.53 -2.32
N LEU A 40 -11.30 10.23 -2.57
CA LEU A 40 -11.63 9.60 -3.85
C LEU A 40 -13.14 9.44 -4.06
N GLU A 41 -13.88 9.05 -3.02
CA GLU A 41 -15.33 8.92 -3.05
C GLU A 41 -16.02 10.29 -3.24
N GLU A 42 -15.49 11.34 -2.61
CA GLU A 42 -15.97 12.72 -2.78
C GLU A 42 -15.67 13.27 -4.18
N ALA A 43 -14.45 13.05 -4.70
CA ALA A 43 -14.06 13.58 -6.00
C ALA A 43 -14.70 12.83 -7.18
N PHE A 44 -14.97 11.53 -7.02
CA PHE A 44 -15.45 10.66 -8.09
C PHE A 44 -16.58 9.72 -7.62
N PRO A 45 -17.79 10.25 -7.38
CA PRO A 45 -18.89 9.46 -6.80
C PRO A 45 -19.39 8.32 -7.69
N LYS A 46 -19.03 8.32 -8.97
CA LYS A 46 -19.40 7.26 -9.93
C LYS A 46 -18.42 6.09 -9.97
N ILE A 47 -17.23 6.22 -9.39
CA ILE A 47 -16.17 5.21 -9.45
C ILE A 47 -16.14 4.44 -8.14
N ARG A 48 -16.14 3.11 -8.21
CA ARG A 48 -16.12 2.26 -7.01
C ARG A 48 -14.71 2.18 -6.42
N VAL A 49 -14.53 2.68 -5.21
CA VAL A 49 -13.25 2.55 -4.49
C VAL A 49 -13.25 1.28 -3.64
N VAL A 50 -12.33 0.36 -3.91
CA VAL A 50 -12.22 -0.92 -3.20
C VAL A 50 -10.90 -0.98 -2.45
N ILE A 51 -10.96 -1.21 -1.12
CA ILE A 51 -9.77 -1.41 -0.30
C ILE A 51 -9.37 -2.88 -0.33
N GLY A 52 -8.30 -3.17 -1.07
CA GLY A 52 -7.80 -4.53 -1.29
C GLY A 52 -8.21 -5.09 -2.64
N THR A 53 -7.36 -5.97 -3.17
CA THR A 53 -7.57 -6.63 -4.47
C THR A 53 -7.97 -8.10 -4.31
N HIS A 54 -7.39 -8.82 -3.35
CA HIS A 54 -7.56 -10.27 -3.18
C HIS A 54 -7.64 -10.67 -1.71
N LYS A 55 -8.10 -11.91 -1.45
CA LYS A 55 -8.02 -12.54 -0.13
C LYS A 55 -6.58 -12.56 0.36
N GLU A 56 -6.40 -12.04 1.57
CA GLU A 56 -5.09 -11.93 2.21
C GLU A 56 -4.64 -13.31 2.66
N ARG A 57 -3.42 -13.68 2.24
CA ARG A 57 -2.77 -14.92 2.68
C ARG A 57 -2.02 -14.75 4.02
N ILE A 58 -1.80 -13.51 4.43
CA ILE A 58 -0.91 -13.10 5.52
C ILE A 58 -1.66 -12.04 6.34
N SER A 59 -1.50 -12.03 7.66
CA SER A 59 -2.11 -11.01 8.52
C SER A 59 -1.44 -9.64 8.32
N ALA A 60 -2.17 -8.57 8.63
CA ALA A 60 -1.63 -7.21 8.52
C ALA A 60 -0.39 -6.99 9.40
N ASP A 61 -0.37 -7.57 10.61
CA ASP A 61 0.75 -7.46 11.54
C ASP A 61 1.98 -8.24 11.04
N GLU A 62 1.78 -9.44 10.51
CA GLU A 62 2.87 -10.22 9.93
C GLU A 62 3.46 -9.51 8.70
N PHE A 63 2.61 -8.91 7.85
CA PHE A 63 3.09 -8.11 6.74
C PHE A 63 3.88 -6.89 7.20
N ARG A 64 3.41 -6.19 8.24
CA ARG A 64 4.10 -5.04 8.83
C ARG A 64 5.47 -5.44 9.39
N GLU A 65 5.55 -6.57 10.09
CA GLU A 65 6.80 -7.06 10.66
C GLU A 65 7.80 -7.47 9.57
N ARG A 66 7.35 -8.14 8.50
CA ARG A 66 8.20 -8.46 7.33
C ARG A 66 8.77 -7.20 6.70
N VAL A 67 7.94 -6.17 6.52
CA VAL A 67 8.37 -4.88 5.96
C VAL A 67 9.36 -4.20 6.90
N LYS A 68 9.11 -4.20 8.21
CA LYS A 68 10.05 -3.66 9.20
C LYS A 68 11.40 -4.38 9.13
N LYS A 69 11.42 -5.71 9.08
CA LYS A 69 12.65 -6.49 8.94
C LYS A 69 13.41 -6.14 7.67
N LEU A 70 12.72 -5.89 6.55
CA LEU A 70 13.37 -5.51 5.29
C LEU A 70 14.10 -4.16 5.37
N PHE A 71 13.51 -3.17 6.04
CA PHE A 71 14.11 -1.82 6.15
C PHE A 71 15.06 -1.67 7.34
N CYS A 72 14.89 -2.47 8.39
CA CYS A 72 15.70 -2.45 9.60
C CYS A 72 16.67 -3.64 9.67
N GLN A 73 17.13 -4.15 8.53
CA GLN A 73 18.11 -5.24 8.52
C GLN A 73 19.40 -4.80 9.22
N PRO A 74 19.94 -5.60 10.15
CA PRO A 74 21.28 -5.34 10.66
C PRO A 74 22.28 -5.44 9.52
N LYS A 75 23.32 -4.60 9.56
CA LYS A 75 24.44 -4.73 8.62
C LYS A 75 25.10 -6.09 8.83
N LYS A 76 24.99 -6.98 7.84
CA LYS A 76 25.78 -8.22 7.79
C LYS A 76 27.16 -7.90 7.22
N THR A 77 28.21 -8.31 7.91
CA THR A 77 29.57 -8.26 7.39
C THR A 77 29.84 -9.48 6.49
N MET A 78 30.91 -9.45 5.70
CA MET A 78 31.36 -10.60 4.91
C MET A 78 31.59 -11.85 5.80
N ILE A 79 32.04 -11.66 7.04
CA ILE A 79 32.26 -12.77 7.99
C ILE A 79 30.93 -13.37 8.43
N ASP A 80 29.92 -12.54 8.70
CA ASP A 80 28.58 -13.01 9.09
C ASP A 80 27.91 -13.83 7.98
N LEU A 81 28.16 -13.45 6.71
CA LEU A 81 27.67 -14.19 5.53
C LEU A 81 28.38 -15.54 5.34
N ILE A 82 29.70 -15.61 5.60
CA ILE A 82 30.47 -16.85 5.46
C ILE A 82 30.15 -17.84 6.59
N LEU A 83 29.85 -17.33 7.78
CA LEU A 83 29.56 -18.14 8.97
C LEU A 83 28.06 -18.44 9.15
N ASP A 84 27.21 -18.00 8.21
CA ASP A 84 25.74 -18.17 8.20
C ASP A 84 25.09 -17.82 9.55
N LYS A 85 25.55 -16.71 10.16
CA LYS A 85 24.94 -16.18 11.39
C LYS A 85 23.75 -15.31 11.02
N ASP A 86 22.56 -15.74 11.43
CA ASP A 86 21.30 -15.03 11.20
C ASP A 86 21.16 -13.74 12.01
#